data_AF-A0A7S1PAP6-F1
#
_entry.id   AF-A0A7S1PAP6-F1
#
_cell.length_a   1.000
_cell.length_b   1.000
_cell.length_c   1.000
_cell.angle_alpha   90.00
_cell.angle_beta   90.00
_cell.angle_gamma   90.00
#
_symmetry.space_group_name_H-M   'P 1'
#
loop_
_entity.id
_entity.type
_entity.pdbx_description
1 polymer ?
#
loop_
_entity_poly.entity_id
_entity_poly.type
_entity_poly.pdbx_seq_one_letter_code
_entity_poly.pdbx_strand_id
1 'polypeptide(L)'
;IRAAVGSMSDKWRQFDQESLAVLASSFARLQWPDRSLFRRLGISLTSPNNRIGTHTALKPQHITAIVKAFSSMRYRHDRLLAYLTSVLVGDRSAGRRTAQHWRYGG
;
A
#
# COMPACT_ATOMS: atom_id res chain seq x y z
N ILE A 1 -13.18 -21.01 10.30
CA ILE A 1 -11.98 -20.17 10.01
C ILE A 1 -12.42 -18.74 9.66
N ARG A 2 -12.96 -17.97 10.61
CA ARG A 2 -13.44 -16.57 10.38
C ARG A 2 -12.88 -15.55 11.38
N ALA A 3 -12.26 -15.99 12.48
CA ALA A 3 -11.79 -15.12 13.56
C ALA A 3 -10.39 -14.50 13.32
N ALA A 4 -9.51 -15.15 12.54
CA ALA A 4 -8.13 -14.67 12.35
C ALA A 4 -8.02 -13.41 11.46
N VAL A 5 -9.01 -13.16 10.60
CA VAL A 5 -8.98 -12.05 9.63
C VAL A 5 -9.30 -10.70 10.29
N GLY A 6 -9.99 -10.71 11.45
CA GLY A 6 -10.25 -9.51 12.25
C GLY A 6 -8.99 -9.00 12.94
N SER A 7 -8.29 -9.86 13.68
CA SER A 7 -7.10 -9.53 14.49
C SER A 7 -5.89 -9.04 13.68
N MET A 8 -5.74 -9.51 12.44
CA MET A 8 -4.61 -9.07 11.60
C MET A 8 -4.78 -7.62 11.14
N SER A 9 -6.02 -7.13 11.00
CA SER A 9 -6.39 -5.79 10.50
C SER A 9 -5.74 -4.65 11.30
N ASP A 10 -5.63 -4.81 12.62
CA ASP A 10 -5.07 -3.78 13.51
C ASP A 10 -3.54 -3.80 13.53
N LYS A 11 -2.93 -4.98 13.34
CA LYS A 11 -1.47 -5.11 13.28
C LYS A 11 -0.86 -4.46 12.05
N TRP A 12 -1.59 -4.40 10.92
CA TRP A 12 -1.10 -3.72 9.70
C TRP A 12 -0.81 -2.23 9.90
N ARG A 13 -1.40 -1.60 10.91
CA ARG A 13 -1.16 -0.18 11.25
C ARG A 13 0.15 0.05 12.01
N GLN A 14 0.77 -1.02 12.50
CA GLN A 14 2.05 -0.96 13.21
C GLN A 14 3.25 -1.06 12.26
N PHE A 15 3.03 -1.51 11.02
CA PHE A 15 4.08 -1.60 10.01
C PHE A 15 4.23 -0.29 9.26
N ASP A 16 5.46 0.24 9.25
CA ASP A 16 5.81 1.39 8.43
C ASP A 16 5.73 1.06 6.92
N GLN A 17 5.84 2.10 6.09
CA GLN A 17 5.68 1.94 4.64
C GLN A 17 6.77 1.05 4.00
N GLU A 18 7.99 1.08 4.55
CA GLU A 18 9.09 0.21 4.10
C GLU A 18 8.81 -1.26 4.41
N SER A 19 8.40 -1.58 5.64
CA SER A 19 8.05 -2.94 6.04
C SER A 19 6.90 -3.49 5.21
N LEU A 20 5.90 -2.66 4.91
CA LEU A 20 4.80 -3.06 4.02
C LEU A 20 5.27 -3.33 2.58
N ALA A 21 6.23 -2.55 2.06
CA ALA A 21 6.81 -2.79 0.74
C ALA A 21 7.57 -4.12 0.69
N VAL A 22 8.34 -4.42 1.74
CA VAL A 22 9.04 -5.70 1.90
C VAL A 22 8.04 -6.85 1.97
N LEU A 23 6.98 -6.74 2.77
CA LEU A 23 5.93 -7.76 2.85
C LEU A 23 5.27 -8.01 1.50
N ALA A 24 4.88 -6.95 0.78
CA ALA A 24 4.28 -7.07 -0.55
C ALA A 24 5.20 -7.84 -1.52
N SER A 25 6.49 -7.47 -1.54
CA SER A 25 7.50 -8.13 -2.37
C SER A 25 7.69 -9.61 -1.99
N SER A 26 7.75 -9.93 -0.70
CA SER A 26 7.91 -11.30 -0.20
C SER A 26 6.71 -12.19 -0.58
N PHE A 27 5.47 -11.72 -0.37
CA PHE A 27 4.28 -12.48 -0.77
C PHE A 27 4.19 -12.68 -2.28
N ALA A 28 4.58 -11.67 -3.08
CA ALA A 28 4.63 -11.81 -4.53
C ALA A 28 5.71 -12.81 -4.99
N ARG A 29 6.88 -12.83 -4.34
CA ARG A 29 7.94 -13.82 -4.61
C ARG A 29 7.50 -15.25 -4.29
N LEU A 30 6.72 -15.42 -3.23
CA LEU A 30 6.10 -16.70 -2.88
C LEU A 30 4.90 -17.06 -3.79
N GLN A 31 4.57 -16.21 -4.78
CA GLN A 31 3.42 -16.35 -5.68
C GLN A 31 2.10 -16.60 -4.94
N TRP A 32 1.95 -16.09 -3.72
CA TRP A 32 0.77 -16.33 -2.90
C TRP A 32 -0.40 -15.48 -3.42
N PRO A 33 -1.42 -16.04 -4.10
CA PRO A 33 -2.44 -15.28 -4.82
C PRO A 33 -3.61 -14.88 -3.92
N ASP A 34 -3.32 -14.29 -2.76
CA ASP A 34 -4.34 -13.79 -1.86
C ASP A 34 -4.69 -12.34 -2.20
N ARG A 35 -5.74 -12.18 -3.01
CA ARG A 35 -6.28 -10.86 -3.37
C ARG A 35 -6.70 -10.04 -2.15
N SER A 36 -7.17 -10.68 -1.08
CA SER A 36 -7.61 -9.99 0.13
C SER A 36 -6.42 -9.39 0.89
N LEU A 37 -5.28 -10.09 0.89
CA LEU A 37 -4.02 -9.62 1.44
C LEU A 37 -3.47 -8.43 0.64
N PHE A 38 -3.40 -8.55 -0.69
CA PHE A 38 -2.91 -7.45 -1.55
C PHE A 38 -3.82 -6.21 -1.50
N ARG A 39 -5.14 -6.40 -1.36
CA ARG A 39 -6.07 -5.30 -1.10
C ARG A 39 -5.74 -4.58 0.22
N ARG A 40 -5.51 -5.34 1.29
CA ARG A 40 -5.18 -4.78 2.62
C ARG A 40 -3.84 -4.06 2.59
N LEU A 41 -2.82 -4.63 1.94
CA LEU A 41 -1.53 -3.97 1.72
C LEU A 41 -1.68 -2.64 1.00
N GLY A 42 -2.48 -2.59 -0.08
CA GLY A 42 -2.73 -1.35 -0.83
C GLY A 42 -3.43 -0.29 0.01
N ILE A 43 -4.42 -0.68 0.83
CA ILE A 43 -5.09 0.22 1.77
C ILE A 43 -4.11 0.74 2.83
N SER A 44 -3.29 -0.14 3.43
CA SER A 44 -2.33 0.26 4.47
C SER A 44 -1.21 1.15 3.93
N LEU A 45 -0.74 0.93 2.71
CA LEU A 45 0.27 1.76 2.03
C LEU A 45 -0.26 3.15 1.66
N THR A 46 -1.56 3.28 1.41
CA THR A 46 -2.21 4.56 1.07
C THR A 46 -2.82 5.28 2.28
N SER A 47 -2.81 4.63 3.46
CA SER A 47 -3.41 5.19 4.66
C SER A 47 -2.62 6.41 5.16
N PRO A 48 -3.30 7.56 5.38
CA PRO A 48 -2.64 8.76 5.92
C PRO A 48 -2.12 8.54 7.34
N ASN A 49 -2.71 7.60 8.09
CA ASN A 49 -2.30 7.23 9.43
C ASN A 49 -1.08 6.30 9.44
N ASN A 50 -0.64 5.80 8.29
CA ASN A 50 0.59 5.02 8.19
C ASN A 50 1.81 5.88 7.83
N ARG A 51 1.70 7.17 8.16
CA ARG A 51 2.78 8.17 8.14
C ARG A 51 3.39 8.37 9.53
N ILE A 52 3.11 7.47 10.48
CA ILE A 52 3.59 7.57 11.86
C ILE A 52 5.10 7.45 11.82
N GLY A 53 5.79 8.54 12.14
CA GLY A 53 7.23 8.61 12.23
C GLY A 53 7.83 9.47 11.12
N THR A 54 8.45 10.55 11.54
CA THR A 54 9.22 11.56 10.81
C THR A 54 10.35 11.02 9.92
N HIS A 55 10.47 9.71 9.65
CA HIS A 55 11.71 9.11 9.14
C HIS A 55 11.69 8.16 7.94
N THR A 56 10.57 7.80 7.32
CA THR A 56 10.68 6.90 6.15
C THR A 56 9.68 7.25 5.05
N ALA A 57 10.01 8.29 4.28
CA ALA A 57 9.48 8.42 2.93
C ALA A 57 9.81 7.15 2.13
N LEU A 58 8.85 6.63 1.37
CA LEU A 58 9.10 5.54 0.43
C LEU A 58 10.24 5.94 -0.52
N LYS A 59 11.39 5.28 -0.37
CA LYS A 59 12.49 5.39 -1.31
C LYS A 59 12.08 4.83 -2.68
N PRO A 60 12.68 5.29 -3.79
CA PRO A 60 12.36 4.77 -5.13
C PRO A 60 12.40 3.24 -5.22
N GLN A 61 13.36 2.61 -4.55
CA GLN A 61 13.48 1.14 -4.47
C GLN A 61 12.23 0.45 -3.90
N HIS A 62 11.58 1.04 -2.87
CA HIS A 62 10.38 0.48 -2.26
C HIS A 62 9.17 0.62 -3.18
N ILE A 63 9.08 1.74 -3.91
CA ILE A 63 8.04 1.98 -4.90
C ILE A 63 8.12 0.92 -6.00
N THR A 64 9.32 0.69 -6.56
CA THR A 64 9.54 -0.36 -7.56
C THR A 64 9.18 -1.75 -7.04
N ALA A 65 9.53 -2.05 -5.78
CA ALA A 65 9.18 -3.33 -5.16
C ALA A 65 7.65 -3.52 -5.04
N ILE A 66 6.92 -2.48 -4.63
CA ILE A 66 5.46 -2.51 -4.55
C ILE A 66 4.84 -2.68 -5.94
N VAL A 67 5.25 -1.88 -6.92
CA VAL A 67 4.72 -1.97 -8.30
C VAL A 67 4.96 -3.37 -8.85
N LYS A 68 6.19 -3.89 -8.71
CA LYS A 68 6.55 -5.25 -9.13
C LYS A 68 5.70 -6.31 -8.45
N ALA A 69 5.50 -6.19 -7.14
CA ALA A 69 4.69 -7.15 -6.38
C ALA A 69 3.24 -7.19 -6.89
N PHE A 70 2.61 -6.03 -7.04
CA PHE A 70 1.23 -5.92 -7.52
C PHE A 70 1.08 -6.36 -8.98
N SER A 71 2.06 -6.04 -9.84
CA SER A 71 2.06 -6.47 -11.24
C SER A 71 2.22 -7.98 -11.40
N SER A 72 3.14 -8.59 -10.65
CA SER A 72 3.38 -10.05 -10.71
C SER A 72 2.14 -10.84 -10.29
N MET A 73 1.38 -10.31 -9.34
CA MET A 73 0.12 -10.93 -8.91
C MET A 73 -1.08 -10.55 -9.77
N ARG A 74 -0.86 -9.78 -10.85
CA ARG A 74 -1.89 -9.22 -11.76
C ARG A 74 -3.01 -8.50 -10.99
N TYR A 75 -2.66 -7.84 -9.88
CA TYR A 75 -3.59 -7.16 -9.01
C TYR A 75 -3.49 -5.64 -9.18
N ARG A 76 -4.53 -5.05 -9.78
CA ARG A 76 -4.63 -3.62 -10.03
C ARG A 76 -5.23 -2.91 -8.81
N HIS A 77 -4.54 -1.90 -8.30
CA HIS A 77 -5.00 -1.07 -7.19
C HIS A 77 -4.81 0.42 -7.52
N ASP A 78 -5.79 1.03 -8.20
CA ASP A 78 -5.65 2.37 -8.80
C ASP A 78 -5.25 3.45 -7.79
N ARG A 79 -5.81 3.42 -6.56
CA ARG A 79 -5.43 4.35 -5.48
C ARG A 79 -3.97 4.23 -5.07
N LEU A 80 -3.41 3.01 -5.11
CA LEU A 80 -2.03 2.77 -4.75
C LEU A 80 -1.12 3.28 -5.86
N LEU A 81 -1.45 2.98 -7.12
CA LEU A 81 -0.70 3.49 -8.27
C LEU A 81 -0.68 5.02 -8.29
N ALA A 82 -1.83 5.67 -8.12
CA ALA A 82 -1.91 7.13 -8.05
C ALA A 82 -1.07 7.71 -6.90
N TYR A 83 -1.10 7.08 -5.73
CA TYR A 83 -0.25 7.46 -4.60
C TYR A 83 1.24 7.33 -4.94
N LEU A 84 1.68 6.18 -5.46
CA LEU A 84 3.09 5.95 -5.82
C LEU A 84 3.57 6.93 -6.90
N THR A 85 2.76 7.22 -7.92
CA THR A 85 3.06 8.25 -8.92
C THR A 85 3.19 9.63 -8.28
N SER A 86 2.32 9.99 -7.32
CA SER A 86 2.43 11.27 -6.62
C SER A 86 3.70 11.40 -5.78
N VAL A 87 4.15 10.29 -5.17
CA VAL A 87 5.41 10.25 -4.42
C VAL A 87 6.61 10.39 -5.36
N LEU A 88 6.59 9.73 -6.53
CA LEU A 88 7.66 9.82 -7.53
C LEU A 88 7.79 11.21 -8.16
N VAL A 89 6.66 11.86 -8.46
CA VAL A 89 6.63 13.21 -9.07
C VAL A 89 6.98 14.31 -8.04
N GLY A 90 7.06 13.97 -6.75
CA GLY A 90 7.29 14.94 -5.68
C GLY A 90 6.09 15.83 -5.37
N ASP A 91 4.96 15.66 -6.07
CA ASP A 91 3.72 16.38 -5.82
C ASP A 91 2.95 15.77 -4.65
N ARG A 92 3.37 16.14 -3.42
CA ARG A 92 2.68 15.78 -2.17
C ARG A 92 1.23 16.29 -2.08
N SER A 93 0.79 17.10 -3.05
CA SER A 93 -0.57 17.65 -3.18
C SER A 93 -1.51 16.71 -3.95
N ALA A 94 -0.98 15.89 -4.87
CA ALA A 94 -1.78 14.93 -5.64
C ALA A 94 -2.32 13.78 -4.77
N GLY A 95 -1.58 13.34 -3.75
CA GLY A 95 -2.06 12.39 -2.76
C GLY A 95 -3.21 12.90 -1.89
N ARG A 96 -3.31 14.23 -1.66
CA ARG A 96 -4.44 14.84 -0.93
C ARG A 96 -5.68 15.01 -1.82
N ARG A 97 -5.47 15.41 -3.09
CA ARG A 97 -6.55 15.57 -4.08
C ARG A 97 -7.21 14.24 -4.43
N THR A 98 -6.45 13.17 -4.60
CA THR A 98 -7.01 11.83 -4.82
C THR A 98 -7.73 11.30 -3.59
N ALA A 99 -7.18 11.48 -2.38
CA ALA A 99 -7.88 11.10 -1.15
C ALA A 99 -9.21 11.85 -0.91
N GLN A 100 -9.34 13.10 -1.37
CA GLN A 100 -10.57 13.89 -1.27
C GLN A 100 -11.57 13.60 -2.40
N HIS A 101 -11.11 13.42 -3.64
CA HIS A 101 -11.99 13.10 -4.78
C HIS A 101 -12.73 11.76 -4.58
N TRP A 102 -12.06 10.75 -4.02
CA TRP A 102 -12.68 9.44 -3.75
C TRP A 102 -13.44 9.34 -2.43
N ARG A 103 -13.55 10.44 -1.68
CA ARG A 103 -14.37 10.52 -0.46
C ARG A 103 -15.82 10.93 -0.74
N TYR A 104 -16.13 11.30 -1.99
CA TYR A 104 -17.46 11.72 -2.45
C TYR A 104 -18.02 10.92 -3.65
N GLY A 105 -17.32 9.88 -4.12
CA GLY A 105 -17.82 8.96 -5.15
C GLY A 105 -18.00 7.58 -4.58
N GLY A 106 -19.20 7.29 -4.06
CA GLY A 106 -19.66 5.97 -3.64
C GLY A 106 -20.03 5.08 -4.81
#